data_AF-A0A957Y7L9-F1
#
_entry.id   AF-A0A957Y7L9-F1
#
_cell.length_a   1.000
_cell.length_b   1.000
_cell.length_c   1.000
_cell.angle_alpha   90.00
_cell.angle_beta   90.00
_cell.angle_gamma   90.00
#
_symmetry.space_group_name_H-M   'P 1'
#
loop_
_entity.id
_entity.type
_entity.pdbx_description
1 polymer ?
#
loop_
_entity_poly.entity_id
_entity_poly.type
_entity_poly.pdbx_seq_one_letter_code
_entity_poly.pdbx_strand_id
1 'polypeptide(L)' 'MNWSGRQVLVTGAGGFIGSHLVERLAGEGASVRAFVR' A
#
# COMPACT_ATOMS: atom_id res chain seq x y z
N MET A 1 9.55 -4.18 -10.37
CA MET A 1 10.30 -3.22 -9.52
C MET A 1 10.54 -3.88 -8.16
N ASN A 2 11.61 -3.52 -7.44
CA ASN A 2 11.82 -4.00 -6.08
C ASN A 2 11.14 -3.04 -5.08
N TRP A 3 10.15 -3.53 -4.34
CA TRP A 3 9.39 -2.78 -3.35
C TRP A 3 9.81 -3.08 -1.91
N SER A 4 10.64 -4.11 -1.70
CA SER A 4 11.08 -4.53 -0.37
C SER A 4 11.75 -3.38 0.39
N GLY A 5 11.25 -3.10 1.59
CA GLY A 5 11.75 -2.04 2.48
C GLY A 5 11.41 -0.61 2.07
N ARG A 6 10.71 -0.40 0.94
CA ARG A 6 10.31 0.96 0.53
C ARG A 6 9.15 1.47 1.38
N GLN A 7 9.24 2.72 1.82
CA GLN A 7 8.14 3.40 2.50
C GLN A 7 7.15 3.96 1.48
N VAL A 8 5.87 3.63 1.62
CA VAL A 8 4.80 4.08 0.70
C VAL A 8 3.60 4.58 1.50
N LEU A 9 3.11 5.77 1.17
CA LEU A 9 1.83 6.29 1.66
C LEU A 9 0.76 6.05 0.59
N VAL A 10 -0.32 5.37 0.95
CA VAL A 10 -1.50 5.19 0.08
C VAL A 10 -2.66 6.00 0.65
N THR A 11 -3.09 7.03 -0.08
CA THR A 11 -4.30 7.80 0.22
C THR A 11 -5.54 7.18 -0.42
N GLY A 12 -6.69 7.23 0.23
CA GLY A 12 -7.90 6.56 -0.27
C GLY A 12 -7.81 5.05 -0.13
N ALA A 13 -7.01 4.56 0.83
CA ALA A 13 -6.72 3.14 1.02
C ALA A 13 -7.95 2.28 1.37
N GLY A 14 -9.05 2.89 1.80
CA GLY A 14 -10.31 2.19 2.12
C GLY A 14 -11.25 1.99 0.93
N GLY A 15 -10.93 2.54 -0.25
CA GLY A 15 -11.70 2.30 -1.47
C GLY A 15 -11.33 0.98 -2.14
N PHE A 16 -12.17 0.49 -3.07
CA PHE A 16 -11.96 -0.78 -3.77
C PHE A 16 -10.54 -0.94 -4.34
N ILE A 17 -10.07 0.02 -5.14
CA ILE A 17 -8.72 -0.05 -5.72
C ILE A 17 -7.64 0.15 -4.65
N GLY A 18 -7.88 1.04 -3.69
CA GLY A 18 -6.93 1.38 -2.65
C GLY A 18 -6.58 0.19 -1.77
N SER A 19 -7.59 -0.60 -1.37
CA SER A 19 -7.38 -1.78 -0.52
C SER A 19 -6.55 -2.85 -1.23
N HIS A 20 -6.86 -3.14 -2.50
CA HIS A 20 -6.09 -4.09 -3.30
C HIS A 20 -4.65 -3.63 -3.57
N LEU A 21 -4.45 -2.32 -3.77
CA LEU A 21 -3.11 -1.75 -3.94
C LEU A 21 -2.28 -1.90 -2.66
N VAL A 22 -2.87 -1.64 -1.49
CA VAL A 22 -2.20 -1.82 -0.19
C VAL A 22 -1.81 -3.29 0.01
N GLU A 23 -2.72 -4.23 -0.23
CA GLU A 23 -2.42 -5.67 -0.15
C GLU A 23 -1.28 -6.07 -1.06
N ARG A 24 -1.29 -5.59 -2.32
CA ARG A 24 -0.25 -5.93 -3.28
C ARG A 24 1.12 -5.39 -2.87
N LEU A 25 1.20 -4.11 -2.47
CA LEU A 25 2.45 -3.48 -2.06
C LEU A 25 3.03 -4.11 -0.79
N ALA A 26 2.18 -4.42 0.19
CA ALA A 26 2.59 -5.12 1.40
C ALA A 26 3.10 -6.53 1.09
N GLY A 27 2.40 -7.27 0.21
CA GLY A 27 2.84 -8.59 -0.27
C GLY A 27 4.15 -8.56 -1.06
N GLU A 28 4.50 -7.44 -1.66
CA GLU A 28 5.81 -7.22 -2.33
C GLU A 28 6.90 -6.70 -1.37
N GLY A 29 6.62 -6.61 -0.06
CA GLY A 29 7.58 -6.25 0.98
C GLY A 29 7.73 -4.75 1.27
N ALA A 30 6.84 -3.91 0.73
CA ALA A 30 6.84 -2.49 1.06
C ALA A 30 6.38 -2.25 2.51
N SER A 31 6.92 -1.21 3.13
CA SER A 31 6.42 -0.65 4.38
C SER A 31 5.32 0.36 4.05
N VAL A 32 4.07 -0.12 4.05
CA VAL A 32 2.92 0.66 3.59
C VAL A 32 2.23 1.36 4.76
N ARG A 33 1.98 2.66 4.62
CA ARG A 33 1.05 3.42 5.45
C ARG A 33 -0.23 3.66 4.68
N ALA A 34 -1.31 3.01 5.11
CA ALA A 34 -2.64 3.23 4.57
C ALA A 34 -3.29 4.45 5.25
N PHE A 35 -3.73 5.43 4.46
CA PHE A 35 -4.47 6.60 4.93
C PHE A 35 -5.93 6.49 4.47
N VAL A 36 -6.82 6.37 5.45
CA VAL A 36 -8.27 6.26 5.31
C VAL A 36 -8.96 7.47 5.96
N ARG A 37 -10.22 7.73 5.61
CA ARG A 37 -11.05 8.76 6.26
C ARG A 37 -11.96 8.11 7.30
#